data_AF-A0AAV5ZVM4-F1
#
_entry.id   AF-A0AAV5ZVM4-F1
#
_cell.length_a   1.000
_cell.length_b   1.000
_cell.length_c   1.000
_cell.angle_alpha   90.00
_cell.angle_beta   90.00
_cell.angle_gamma   90.00
#
_symmetry.space_group_name_H-M   'P 1'
#
loop_
_entity.id
_entity.type
_entity.pdbx_description
1 polymer ?
#
loop_
_entity_poly.entity_id
_entity_poly.type
_entity_poly.pdbx_seq_one_letter_code
_entity_poly.pdbx_strand_id
1 'polypeptide(L)'
;MSEWPLRGAFPHQHGDARRLVERIEAQLRERIEEAVEMAALKLMVDLRAETGRPAPESTSAADRAEFQATTRALLARLREAFLAELPAELRPRFAEAEAAAADEPARLLAAQVFLARRLADYWPRFERYQRDDAERRLGEARRPGWLKRLFGAR
;
A
#
# COMPACT_ATOMS: atom_id res chain seq x y z
N MET A 1 28.77 -43.37 19.02
CA MET A 1 27.76 -42.50 19.67
C MET A 1 28.04 -41.07 19.26
N SER A 2 27.16 -40.49 18.45
CA SER A 2 26.91 -39.04 18.31
C SER A 2 25.70 -38.88 17.40
N GLU A 3 24.53 -38.86 18.02
CA GLU A 3 23.28 -38.46 17.38
C GLU A 3 23.24 -36.92 17.38
N TRP A 4 23.25 -36.32 16.19
CA TRP A 4 22.87 -34.93 16.00
C TRP A 4 21.36 -34.89 15.72
N PRO A 5 20.54 -34.10 16.44
CA PRO A 5 19.13 -34.01 16.14
C PRO A 5 18.94 -33.11 14.91
N LEU A 6 18.55 -33.71 13.79
CA LEU A 6 17.93 -33.01 12.66
C LEU A 6 16.54 -32.50 13.08
N ARG A 7 16.47 -31.53 13.99
CA ARG A 7 15.27 -30.71 14.16
C ARG A 7 15.35 -29.56 13.17
N GLY A 8 14.87 -29.81 11.95
CA GLY A 8 14.52 -28.72 11.03
C GLY A 8 13.51 -27.78 11.72
N ALA A 9 13.71 -26.47 11.53
CA ALA A 9 12.93 -25.40 12.19
C ALA A 9 11.43 -25.34 11.79
N PHE A 10 10.95 -26.30 10.99
CA PHE A 10 9.57 -26.39 10.53
C PHE A 10 9.14 -27.85 10.60
N PRO A 11 8.31 -28.26 11.58
CA PRO A 11 7.70 -29.59 11.53
C PRO A 11 6.91 -29.69 10.22
N HIS A 12 7.27 -30.66 9.40
CA HIS A 12 6.77 -30.80 8.04
C HIS A 12 5.24 -31.01 8.01
N GLN A 13 4.50 -29.93 7.74
CA GLN A 13 3.08 -30.01 7.37
C GLN A 13 2.98 -30.44 5.89
N HIS A 14 3.32 -31.70 5.62
CA HIS A 14 3.04 -32.30 4.31
C HIS A 14 1.55 -32.61 4.21
N GLY A 15 0.80 -31.86 3.39
CA GLY A 15 -0.49 -32.34 2.88
C GLY A 15 -1.58 -31.31 2.60
N ASP A 16 -1.56 -30.12 3.19
CA ASP A 16 -2.68 -29.17 3.04
C ASP A 16 -2.29 -27.97 2.16
N ALA A 17 -2.48 -28.15 0.86
CA ALA A 17 -2.27 -27.09 -0.13
C ALA A 17 -3.16 -25.86 0.11
N ARG A 18 -4.36 -26.03 0.69
CA ARG A 18 -5.24 -24.90 1.02
C ARG A 18 -4.63 -24.05 2.13
N ARG A 19 -4.12 -24.68 3.19
CA ARG A 19 -3.39 -23.96 4.26
C ARG A 19 -2.12 -23.27 3.78
N LEU A 20 -1.40 -23.85 2.81
CA LEU A 20 -0.23 -23.18 2.24
C LEU A 20 -0.63 -21.91 1.48
N VAL A 21 -1.68 -21.99 0.66
CA VAL A 21 -2.20 -20.83 -0.08
C VAL A 21 -2.66 -19.73 0.86
N GLU A 22 -3.40 -20.07 1.91
CA GLU A 22 -3.87 -19.12 2.93
C GLU A 22 -2.70 -18.42 3.63
N ARG A 23 -1.63 -19.15 3.99
CA ARG A 23 -0.43 -18.56 4.59
C ARG A 23 0.31 -17.63 3.63
N ILE A 24 0.42 -18.00 2.36
CA ILE A 24 1.04 -17.14 1.35
C ILE A 24 0.23 -15.84 1.22
N GLU A 25 -1.09 -15.93 1.18
CA GLU A 25 -1.95 -14.74 1.13
C GLU A 25 -1.84 -13.87 2.38
N ALA A 26 -1.77 -14.47 3.56
CA ALA A 26 -1.56 -13.74 4.81
C ALA A 26 -0.21 -13.01 4.81
N GLN A 27 0.87 -13.69 4.44
CA GLN A 27 2.20 -13.10 4.33
C GLN A 27 2.28 -11.99 3.28
N LEU A 28 1.64 -12.19 2.11
CA LEU A 28 1.57 -11.15 1.09
C LEU A 28 0.81 -9.93 1.59
N ARG A 29 -0.32 -10.14 2.27
CA ARG A 29 -1.11 -9.06 2.87
C ARG A 29 -0.28 -8.25 3.86
N GLU A 30 0.36 -8.91 4.82
CA GLU A 30 1.20 -8.26 5.83
C GLU A 30 2.31 -7.43 5.18
N ARG A 31 3.01 -7.98 4.18
CA ARG A 31 4.08 -7.25 3.48
C ARG A 31 3.58 -6.06 2.67
N ILE A 32 2.42 -6.19 2.03
CA ILE A 32 1.80 -5.09 1.27
C ILE A 32 1.35 -3.99 2.24
N GLU A 33 0.71 -4.37 3.34
CA GLU A 33 0.28 -3.44 4.39
C GLU A 33 1.48 -2.66 4.94
N GLU A 34 2.54 -3.35 5.36
CA GLU A 34 3.77 -2.71 5.84
C GLU A 34 4.38 -1.77 4.78
N ALA A 35 4.47 -2.20 3.53
CA ALA A 35 5.03 -1.39 2.45
C ALA A 35 4.22 -0.09 2.22
N VAL A 36 2.88 -0.18 2.24
CA VAL A 36 1.99 0.97 2.09
C VAL A 36 2.09 1.89 3.31
N GLU A 37 2.11 1.34 4.52
CA GLU A 37 2.24 2.11 5.75
C GLU A 37 3.56 2.89 5.78
N MET A 38 4.67 2.24 5.45
CA MET A 38 5.97 2.90 5.38
C MET A 38 6.00 3.99 4.29
N ALA A 39 5.39 3.73 3.13
CA ALA A 39 5.24 4.70 2.06
C ALA A 39 4.42 5.93 2.48
N ALA A 40 3.28 5.70 3.12
CA ALA A 40 2.37 6.73 3.59
C ALA A 40 3.01 7.60 4.67
N LEU A 41 3.72 6.99 5.63
CA LEU A 41 4.45 7.69 6.67
C LEU A 41 5.55 8.57 6.07
N LYS A 42 6.34 8.03 5.14
CA LYS A 42 7.37 8.80 4.44
C LYS A 42 6.77 10.00 3.71
N LEU A 43 5.69 9.80 2.95
CA LEU A 43 5.03 10.89 2.24
C LEU A 43 4.50 11.97 3.21
N MET A 44 3.91 11.56 4.34
CA MET A 44 3.43 12.48 5.37
C MET A 44 4.57 13.33 5.94
N VAL A 45 5.72 12.70 6.25
CA VAL A 45 6.93 13.40 6.70
C VAL A 45 7.40 14.41 5.65
N ASP A 46 7.53 13.99 4.40
CA ASP A 46 8.01 14.84 3.31
C ASP A 46 7.06 16.03 3.07
N LEU A 47 5.74 15.82 3.06
CA LEU A 47 4.74 16.89 2.92
C LEU A 47 4.78 17.90 4.06
N ARG A 48 5.00 17.44 5.30
CA ARG A 48 5.12 18.33 6.46
C ARG A 48 6.41 19.14 6.40
N ALA A 49 7.52 18.54 5.98
CA ALA A 49 8.77 19.25 5.78
C ALA A 49 8.62 20.37 4.72
N GLU A 50 7.99 20.09 3.58
CA GLU A 50 7.72 21.08 2.52
C GLU A 50 6.84 22.25 2.98
N THR A 51 5.99 22.02 3.99
CA THR A 51 5.05 23.02 4.52
C THR A 51 5.48 23.63 5.85
N GLY A 52 6.69 23.33 6.33
CA GLY A 52 7.22 23.83 7.61
C GLY A 52 6.47 23.31 8.85
N ARG A 53 5.75 22.19 8.73
CA ARG A 53 5.07 21.51 9.85
C ARG A 53 6.04 20.53 10.55
N PRO A 54 5.90 20.30 11.86
CA PRO A 54 6.72 19.32 12.57
C PRO A 54 6.45 17.88 12.11
N ALA A 55 7.41 16.99 12.31
CA ALA A 55 7.26 15.57 12.04
C ALA A 55 6.06 14.97 12.81
N PRO A 56 5.42 13.90 12.29
CA PRO A 56 4.31 13.25 12.98
C PRO A 56 4.71 12.60 14.31
N GLU A 57 3.83 12.72 15.30
CA GLU A 57 3.97 12.10 16.61
C GLU A 57 2.99 10.94 16.80
N SER A 58 3.50 9.77 17.23
CA SER A 58 2.68 8.56 17.40
C SER A 58 1.60 8.68 18.48
N THR A 59 1.82 9.55 19.48
CA THR A 59 0.88 9.83 20.56
C THR A 59 -0.25 10.77 20.14
N SER A 60 -0.05 11.58 19.10
CA SER A 60 -1.07 12.50 18.57
C SER A 60 -2.19 11.74 17.84
N ALA A 61 -3.42 11.91 18.32
CA ALA A 61 -4.60 11.32 17.67
C ALA A 61 -4.85 11.91 16.26
N ALA A 62 -4.55 13.20 16.07
CA ALA A 62 -4.66 13.86 14.78
C ALA A 62 -3.66 13.29 13.77
N ASP A 63 -2.43 13.02 14.21
CA ASP A 63 -1.37 12.49 13.34
C ASP A 63 -1.68 11.04 12.95
N ARG A 64 -2.21 10.23 13.87
CA ARG A 64 -2.70 8.88 13.53
C ARG A 64 -3.84 8.92 12.50
N ALA A 65 -4.76 9.88 12.62
CA ALA A 65 -5.84 10.03 11.65
C ALA A 65 -5.32 10.48 10.27
N GLU A 66 -4.38 11.43 10.22
CA GLU A 66 -3.73 11.88 8.97
C GLU A 66 -2.93 10.74 8.32
N PHE A 67 -2.23 9.93 9.11
CA PHE A 67 -1.53 8.74 8.65
C PHE A 67 -2.50 7.72 8.03
N GLN A 68 -3.55 7.33 8.76
CA GLN A 68 -4.55 6.38 8.25
C GLN A 68 -5.23 6.88 6.96
N ALA A 69 -5.55 8.18 6.88
CA ALA A 69 -6.10 8.78 5.68
C ALA A 69 -5.11 8.73 4.50
N THR A 70 -3.82 8.98 4.76
CA THR A 70 -2.75 8.91 3.75
C THR A 70 -2.55 7.48 3.26
N THR A 71 -2.54 6.49 4.16
CA THR A 71 -2.47 5.06 3.83
C THR A 71 -3.64 4.63 2.94
N ARG A 72 -4.88 4.98 3.31
CA ARG A 72 -6.07 4.67 2.49
C ARG A 72 -6.02 5.34 1.11
N ALA A 73 -5.60 6.61 1.06
CA ALA A 73 -5.49 7.34 -0.20
C ALA A 73 -4.44 6.70 -1.14
N LEU A 74 -3.29 6.27 -0.59
CA LEU A 74 -2.28 5.57 -1.37
C LEU A 74 -2.80 4.22 -1.89
N LEU A 75 -3.47 3.43 -1.05
CA LEU A 75 -4.08 2.17 -1.47
C LEU A 75 -5.10 2.35 -2.61
N ALA A 76 -5.97 3.36 -2.49
CA ALA A 76 -6.93 3.70 -3.53
C ALA A 76 -6.23 4.12 -4.83
N ARG A 77 -5.16 4.92 -4.73
CA ARG A 77 -4.38 5.35 -5.90
C ARG A 77 -3.68 4.19 -6.59
N LEU A 78 -3.06 3.30 -5.82
CA LEU A 78 -2.42 2.08 -6.34
C LEU A 78 -3.45 1.21 -7.06
N ARG A 79 -4.62 1.00 -6.45
CA ARG A 79 -5.74 0.27 -7.05
C ARG A 79 -6.13 0.85 -8.40
N GLU A 80 -6.33 2.16 -8.50
CA GLU A 80 -6.66 2.83 -9.76
C GLU A 80 -5.56 2.66 -10.83
N ALA A 81 -4.30 2.86 -10.45
CA ALA A 81 -3.17 2.76 -11.38
C ALA A 81 -3.01 1.33 -11.93
N PHE A 82 -3.13 0.31 -11.08
CA PHE A 82 -3.12 -1.08 -11.54
C PHE A 82 -4.34 -1.42 -12.39
N LEU A 83 -5.54 -0.97 -12.00
CA LEU A 83 -6.77 -1.26 -12.75
C LEU A 83 -6.74 -0.66 -14.16
N ALA A 84 -6.15 0.52 -14.33
CA ALA A 84 -5.99 1.17 -15.63
C ALA A 84 -5.16 0.33 -16.62
N GLU A 85 -4.13 -0.37 -16.12
CA GLU A 85 -3.26 -1.25 -16.93
C GLU A 85 -3.70 -2.72 -16.92
N LEU A 86 -4.74 -3.08 -16.16
CA LEU A 86 -5.14 -4.48 -15.99
C LEU A 86 -5.84 -5.00 -17.24
N PRO A 87 -5.40 -6.14 -17.82
CA PRO A 87 -6.07 -6.80 -18.93
C PRO A 87 -7.54 -7.07 -18.64
N ALA A 88 -8.41 -6.93 -19.66
CA ALA A 88 -9.86 -7.01 -19.49
C ALA A 88 -10.30 -8.34 -18.89
N GLU A 89 -9.58 -9.42 -19.17
CA GLU A 89 -9.85 -10.79 -18.73
C GLU A 89 -9.65 -10.98 -17.23
N LEU A 90 -8.81 -10.14 -16.60
CA LEU A 90 -8.53 -10.21 -15.16
C LEU A 90 -9.44 -9.30 -14.33
N ARG A 91 -10.12 -8.33 -14.95
CA ARG A 91 -10.97 -7.35 -14.25
C ARG A 91 -12.13 -7.95 -13.46
N PRO A 92 -12.86 -8.98 -13.96
CA PRO A 92 -13.94 -9.60 -13.17
C PRO A 92 -13.39 -10.24 -11.89
N ARG A 93 -12.28 -10.99 -11.99
CA ARG A 93 -11.64 -11.64 -10.83
C ARG A 93 -11.05 -10.65 -9.85
N PHE A 94 -10.54 -9.53 -10.35
CA PHE A 94 -10.11 -8.41 -9.51
C PHE A 94 -11.28 -7.85 -8.70
N ALA A 95 -12.42 -7.59 -9.35
CA ALA A 95 -13.62 -7.10 -8.69
C ALA A 95 -14.20 -8.11 -7.68
N GLU A 96 -14.16 -9.41 -7.98
CA GLU A 96 -14.52 -10.49 -7.05
C GLU A 96 -13.63 -10.49 -5.80
N ALA A 97 -12.31 -10.35 -5.99
CA ALA A 97 -11.36 -10.29 -4.88
C ALA A 97 -11.61 -9.07 -3.97
N GLU A 98 -11.92 -7.91 -4.57
CA GLU A 98 -12.32 -6.72 -3.79
C GLU A 98 -13.64 -6.96 -3.05
N ALA A 99 -14.66 -7.50 -3.71
CA ALA A 99 -16.00 -7.68 -3.13
C ALA A 99 -16.02 -8.69 -1.96
N ALA A 100 -15.01 -9.57 -1.86
CA ALA A 100 -14.92 -10.58 -0.80
C ALA A 100 -14.65 -9.98 0.60
N ALA A 101 -14.18 -8.72 0.69
CA ALA A 101 -13.88 -8.07 1.96
C ALA A 101 -14.95 -7.04 2.38
N ALA A 102 -15.22 -6.97 3.69
CA ALA A 102 -16.36 -6.24 4.24
C ALA A 102 -16.15 -4.71 4.29
N ASP A 103 -14.96 -4.25 4.66
CA ASP A 103 -14.63 -2.83 4.79
C ASP A 103 -13.68 -2.34 3.68
N GLU A 104 -13.69 -1.03 3.43
CA GLU A 104 -12.92 -0.42 2.35
C GLU A 104 -11.41 -0.69 2.43
N PRO A 105 -10.71 -0.48 3.57
CA PRO A 105 -9.30 -0.84 3.70
C PRO A 105 -9.01 -2.31 3.35
N ALA A 106 -9.82 -3.23 3.87
CA ALA A 106 -9.67 -4.65 3.60
C ALA A 106 -9.93 -4.99 2.12
N ARG A 107 -10.89 -4.32 1.46
CA ARG A 107 -11.11 -4.45 0.01
C ARG A 107 -9.90 -4.00 -0.80
N LEU A 108 -9.35 -2.83 -0.46
CA LEU A 108 -8.17 -2.31 -1.16
C LEU A 108 -6.95 -3.22 -0.98
N LEU A 109 -6.72 -3.74 0.22
CA LEU A 109 -5.66 -4.71 0.48
C LEU A 109 -5.90 -6.04 -0.26
N ALA A 110 -7.13 -6.55 -0.28
CA ALA A 110 -7.47 -7.76 -1.03
C ALA A 110 -7.20 -7.59 -2.54
N ALA A 111 -7.49 -6.41 -3.10
CA ALA A 111 -7.15 -6.04 -4.46
C ALA A 111 -5.63 -6.14 -4.73
N GLN A 112 -4.83 -5.59 -3.82
CA GLN A 112 -3.36 -5.61 -3.93
C GLN A 112 -2.81 -7.03 -3.81
N VAL A 113 -3.32 -7.84 -2.88
CA VAL A 113 -2.92 -9.25 -2.73
C VAL A 113 -3.23 -10.05 -4.00
N PHE A 114 -4.42 -9.85 -4.58
CA PHE A 114 -4.78 -10.48 -5.86
C PHE A 114 -3.78 -10.13 -6.97
N LEU A 115 -3.41 -8.86 -7.10
CA LEU A 115 -2.46 -8.39 -8.10
C LEU A 115 -1.05 -8.96 -7.85
N ALA A 116 -0.57 -8.94 -6.60
CA ALA A 116 0.74 -9.45 -6.21
C ALA A 116 0.90 -10.95 -6.50
N ARG A 117 -0.19 -11.72 -6.38
CA ARG A 117 -0.19 -13.14 -6.73
C ARG A 117 -0.15 -13.42 -8.23
N ARG A 118 -0.54 -12.45 -9.07
CA ARG A 118 -0.78 -12.67 -10.50
C ARG A 118 0.26 -12.02 -11.39
N LEU A 119 0.80 -10.88 -10.96
CA LEU A 119 1.73 -10.06 -11.74
C LEU A 119 3.16 -10.30 -11.24
N ALA A 120 4.02 -10.81 -12.10
CA ALA A 120 5.43 -11.04 -11.77
C ALA A 120 6.19 -9.73 -11.50
N ASP A 121 5.73 -8.63 -12.09
CA ASP A 121 6.27 -7.28 -11.96
C ASP A 121 5.46 -6.39 -10.99
N TYR A 122 4.67 -7.00 -10.09
CA TYR A 122 3.87 -6.27 -9.10
C TYR A 122 4.70 -5.26 -8.30
N TRP A 123 5.78 -5.71 -7.66
CA TRP A 123 6.61 -4.85 -6.81
C TRP A 123 7.26 -3.68 -7.57
N PRO A 124 7.90 -3.91 -8.74
CA PRO A 124 8.35 -2.79 -9.58
C PRO A 124 7.26 -1.77 -9.93
N ARG A 125 6.04 -2.23 -10.25
CA ARG A 125 4.91 -1.32 -10.55
C ARG A 125 4.41 -0.60 -9.31
N PHE A 126 4.32 -1.28 -8.17
CA PHE A 126 3.95 -0.69 -6.89
C PHE A 126 4.89 0.48 -6.54
N GLU A 127 6.20 0.25 -6.59
CA GLU A 127 7.20 1.28 -6.30
C GLU A 127 7.11 2.47 -7.25
N ARG A 128 6.87 2.21 -8.54
CA ARG A 128 6.64 3.26 -9.54
C ARG A 128 5.42 4.10 -9.19
N TYR A 129 4.25 3.49 -9.01
CA TYR A 129 3.02 4.22 -8.74
C TYR A 129 3.04 4.97 -7.40
N GLN A 130 3.67 4.38 -6.38
CA GLN A 130 3.92 5.05 -5.11
C GLN A 130 4.76 6.30 -5.31
N ARG A 131 5.85 6.21 -6.08
CA ARG A 131 6.72 7.35 -6.39
C ARG A 131 5.99 8.42 -7.17
N ASP A 132 5.25 8.04 -8.21
CA ASP A 132 4.48 8.97 -9.04
C ASP A 132 3.42 9.72 -8.20
N ASP A 133 2.75 9.04 -7.27
CA ASP A 133 1.80 9.70 -6.36
C ASP A 133 2.49 10.65 -5.38
N ALA A 134 3.61 10.23 -4.81
CA ALA A 134 4.39 11.07 -3.90
C ALA A 134 4.90 12.34 -4.60
N GLU A 135 5.47 12.21 -5.80
CA GLU A 135 5.94 13.33 -6.62
C GLU A 135 4.80 14.29 -6.96
N ARG A 136 3.64 13.76 -7.35
CA ARG A 136 2.44 14.55 -7.61
C ARG A 136 2.02 15.35 -6.38
N ARG A 137 1.88 14.69 -5.22
CA ARG A 137 1.43 15.34 -3.98
C ARG A 137 2.44 16.36 -3.44
N LEU A 138 3.74 16.09 -3.55
CA LEU A 138 4.77 17.07 -3.21
C LEU A 138 4.77 18.26 -4.18
N GLY A 139 4.57 18.01 -5.47
CA GLY A 139 4.42 19.06 -6.48
C GLY A 139 3.21 19.96 -6.23
N GLU A 140 2.08 19.39 -5.80
CA GLU A 140 0.89 20.14 -5.40
C GLU A 140 1.17 21.00 -4.14
N ALA A 141 1.83 20.44 -3.13
CA ALA A 141 2.20 21.17 -1.90
C ALA A 141 3.14 22.36 -2.17
N ARG A 142 4.05 22.22 -3.14
CA ARG A 142 5.00 23.27 -3.56
C ARG A 142 4.39 24.39 -4.40
N ARG A 143 3.10 24.33 -4.77
CA ARG A 143 2.42 25.36 -5.58
C ARG A 143 1.50 26.31 -4.79
N PRO A 144 1.89 26.89 -3.63
CA PRO A 144 0.98 27.74 -2.84
C PRO A 144 0.68 29.12 -3.49
N GLY A 145 1.28 29.46 -4.63
CA GLY A 145 1.30 30.84 -5.16
C GLY A 145 0.43 31.18 -6.38
N TRP A 146 -0.11 30.22 -7.14
CA TRP A 146 -0.74 30.56 -8.43
C TRP A 146 -2.12 31.24 -8.29
N LEU A 147 -2.91 30.85 -7.29
CA LEU A 147 -4.21 31.47 -7.00
C LEU A 147 -4.07 32.86 -6.35
N LYS A 148 -3.05 33.06 -5.49
CA LYS A 148 -2.74 34.39 -4.94
C LYS A 148 -2.30 35.40 -6.01
N ARG A 149 -1.69 34.95 -7.12
CA ARG A 149 -1.27 35.83 -8.24
C ARG A 149 -2.41 36.17 -9.20
N LEU A 150 -3.48 35.37 -9.27
CA LEU A 150 -4.65 35.65 -10.10
C LEU A 150 -5.69 36.54 -9.39
N PHE A 151 -5.73 36.53 -8.06
CA PHE A 151 -6.72 37.29 -7.27
C PHE A 151 -6.12 38.37 -6.35
N GLY A 152 -4.81 38.62 -6.44
CA GLY A 152 -4.08 39.54 -5.54
C GLY A 152 -3.24 40.57 -6.30
N ALA A 153 -3.90 41.38 -7.12
CA ALA A 153 -3.37 42.65 -7.63
C ALA A 153 -4.53 43.66 -7.70
N ARG A 154 -4.92 44.18 -6.53
CA ARG A 154 -5.53 45.50 -6.36
C ARG A 154 -5.23 45.99 -4.96
#